data_AF-A0A1X7V867-F1
#
_entry.id   AF-A0A1X7V867-F1
#
_cell.length_a   1.000
_cell.length_b   1.000
_cell.length_c   1.000
_cell.angle_alpha   90.00
_cell.angle_beta   90.00
_cell.angle_gamma   90.00
#
_symmetry.space_group_name_H-M   'P 1'
#
loop_
_entity.id
_entity.type
_entity.pdbx_description
1 polymer ?
#
loop_
_entity_poly.entity_id
_entity_poly.type
_entity_poly.pdbx_seq_one_letter_code
_entity_poly.pdbx_strand_id
1 'polypeptide(L)'
;MGNAQTQFCNDTFKHKLPFTYHYSDDDYDIECLFCYGECCYDDSTDQCLSICTNDTGVPINRLTCINCTEPLKYGIVLFIGVELVPVTLMVILIIIFNIQLTNGSINALVFYSQLIAIVLSINGLNSPVKDNTLHLAFTILQHLSAIPCYIFNLDLTPFLFNYPLCISHHMSPLGAISFWYGIGLYPLFLLLLLYGWMTLYDKGFKCVVFITRPFHRCMARFWSMTGIEPSFTHSIASIYILCFTQLAATSFKILSFNILDNNNVTFYYDTNQEYFQGWHGFAGFIAFIVLLFLIVLPTLYILFYRFKWFQKLLDCLHLRKQLLISLGDVFTGPYKNGTENTYDYRFMAGLYLLARIIILIQFIMSYFFVYCIPISQAFCSFLLAVTLIIFRPFRRNIHNFFEFLIMFVVSGIGYVSSLSILLHWD
;
A
#
# COMPACT_ATOMS: atom_id res chain seq x y z
N MET A 1 -15.43 -33.32 26.46
CA MET A 1 -13.96 -33.30 26.38
C MET A 1 -13.55 -34.37 25.38
N GLY A 2 -13.56 -34.03 24.09
CA GLY A 2 -13.08 -34.91 23.03
C GLY A 2 -11.61 -34.58 22.77
N ASN A 3 -10.76 -35.60 22.76
CA ASN A 3 -9.35 -35.49 22.40
C ASN A 3 -9.24 -35.04 20.94
N ALA A 4 -8.79 -33.81 20.70
CA ALA A 4 -8.33 -33.40 19.37
C ALA A 4 -7.03 -34.16 19.07
N GLN A 5 -7.08 -35.10 18.13
CA GLN A 5 -5.89 -35.75 17.60
C GLN A 5 -5.15 -34.73 16.73
N THR A 6 -4.03 -34.21 17.23
CA THR A 6 -3.06 -33.45 16.43
C THR A 6 -2.33 -34.43 15.51
N GLN A 7 -2.74 -34.49 14.24
CA GLN A 7 -2.02 -35.23 13.21
C GLN A 7 -0.85 -34.36 12.72
N PHE A 8 0.37 -34.88 12.83
CA PHE A 8 1.59 -34.20 12.41
C PHE A 8 1.69 -34.23 10.88
N CYS A 9 1.76 -33.06 10.23
CA CYS A 9 2.25 -32.99 8.86
C CYS A 9 3.72 -33.41 8.83
N ASN A 10 4.06 -34.36 7.97
CA ASN A 10 5.44 -34.82 7.78
C ASN A 10 6.33 -33.63 7.35
N ASP A 11 7.50 -33.46 7.96
CA ASP A 11 8.47 -32.35 7.74
C ASP A 11 8.99 -32.20 6.30
N THR A 12 8.55 -33.05 5.37
CA THR A 12 8.95 -33.06 3.97
C THR A 12 8.11 -32.16 3.07
N PHE A 13 6.97 -31.61 3.53
CA PHE A 13 6.08 -30.80 2.70
C PHE A 13 6.20 -29.30 3.02
N LYS A 14 6.56 -28.49 2.02
CA LYS A 14 6.61 -27.02 2.14
C LYS A 14 5.18 -26.46 2.17
N HIS A 15 4.74 -25.95 3.32
CA HIS A 15 3.40 -25.37 3.46
C HIS A 15 3.29 -24.03 2.70
N LYS A 16 2.52 -24.02 1.60
CA LYS A 16 2.18 -22.82 0.85
C LYS A 16 0.84 -22.27 1.36
N LEU A 17 0.87 -21.03 1.84
CA LEU A 17 -0.35 -20.23 2.02
C LEU A 17 -0.87 -19.83 0.63
N PRO A 18 -2.16 -19.51 0.49
CA PRO A 18 -2.83 -19.46 -0.81
C PRO A 18 -2.25 -18.44 -1.82
N PHE A 19 -1.34 -17.53 -1.44
CA PHE A 19 -0.79 -16.52 -2.37
C PHE A 19 0.66 -16.12 -2.10
N THR A 20 1.60 -17.04 -2.28
CA THR A 20 3.02 -16.67 -2.39
C THR A 20 3.72 -17.45 -3.49
N TYR A 21 4.09 -16.74 -4.56
CA TYR A 21 4.93 -17.26 -5.62
C TYR A 21 6.38 -16.80 -5.44
N HIS A 22 7.31 -17.76 -5.24
CA HIS A 22 8.69 -17.58 -5.67
C HIS A 22 9.44 -18.90 -5.87
N TYR A 23 10.06 -19.01 -7.05
CA TYR A 23 11.17 -19.85 -7.50
C TYR A 23 11.68 -20.95 -6.55
N SER A 24 11.45 -22.20 -6.93
CA SER A 24 12.49 -23.23 -6.89
C SER A 24 12.65 -23.79 -8.30
N ASP A 25 13.86 -23.69 -8.86
CA ASP A 25 14.30 -24.55 -9.95
C ASP A 25 14.36 -25.97 -9.38
N ASP A 26 13.28 -26.72 -9.56
CA ASP A 26 13.24 -28.18 -9.65
C ASP A 26 11.82 -28.49 -10.14
N ASP A 27 11.72 -29.41 -11.10
CA ASP A 27 10.49 -29.88 -11.75
C ASP A 27 9.30 -30.06 -10.76
N TYR A 28 8.09 -29.88 -11.29
CA TYR A 28 6.75 -30.26 -10.78
C TYR A 28 5.73 -29.12 -10.50
N ASP A 29 4.62 -29.27 -11.22
CA ASP A 29 3.22 -28.86 -11.04
C ASP A 29 2.88 -27.57 -10.27
N ILE A 30 2.33 -26.63 -11.05
CA ILE A 30 1.68 -25.40 -10.59
C ILE A 30 0.23 -25.75 -10.21
N GLU A 31 0.01 -26.12 -8.94
CA GLU A 31 -1.31 -26.11 -8.32
C GLU A 31 -1.20 -25.45 -6.94
N CYS A 32 -1.66 -24.20 -6.82
CA CYS A 32 -1.99 -23.57 -5.55
C CYS A 32 -2.88 -22.35 -5.83
N LEU A 33 -4.09 -22.63 -6.31
CA LEU A 33 -5.25 -21.73 -6.20
C LEU A 33 -6.50 -22.51 -5.82
N PHE A 34 -6.49 -23.80 -6.15
CA PHE A 34 -7.12 -24.84 -5.36
C PHE A 34 -6.04 -25.46 -4.48
N CYS A 35 -6.35 -25.69 -3.20
CA CYS A 35 -5.77 -26.85 -2.57
C CYS A 35 -6.32 -28.04 -3.39
N TYR A 36 -5.56 -28.55 -4.35
CA TYR A 36 -5.80 -29.84 -5.00
C TYR A 36 -4.50 -30.65 -5.14
N GLY A 37 -3.38 -30.06 -4.72
CA GLY A 37 -2.12 -30.72 -4.42
C GLY A 37 -1.33 -29.91 -3.39
N GLU A 38 -0.67 -30.62 -2.47
CA GLU A 38 0.36 -30.12 -1.54
C GLU A 38 -0.01 -29.01 -0.52
N CYS A 39 -1.25 -28.98 -0.02
CA CYS A 39 -1.57 -28.28 1.22
C CYS A 39 -1.83 -29.27 2.35
N CYS A 40 -1.49 -28.92 3.59
CA CYS A 40 -1.89 -29.75 4.74
C CYS A 40 -3.41 -29.68 4.90
N TYR A 41 -4.06 -30.80 4.67
CA TYR A 41 -5.46 -30.99 5.01
C TYR A 41 -5.58 -31.58 6.40
N ASP A 42 -6.54 -31.08 7.16
CA ASP A 42 -7.10 -31.86 8.26
C ASP A 42 -8.13 -32.84 7.66
N ASP A 43 -7.76 -34.13 7.61
CA ASP A 43 -8.59 -35.22 7.07
C ASP A 43 -9.98 -35.30 7.74
N SER A 44 -10.16 -34.71 8.93
CA SER A 44 -11.43 -34.72 9.65
C SER A 44 -12.38 -33.58 9.26
N THR A 45 -11.83 -32.46 8.78
CA THR A 45 -12.58 -31.25 8.43
C THR A 45 -12.50 -30.89 6.95
N ASP A 46 -11.62 -31.55 6.19
CA ASP A 46 -11.30 -31.29 4.78
C ASP A 46 -10.79 -29.84 4.56
N GLN A 47 -10.19 -29.25 5.59
CA GLN A 47 -9.75 -27.86 5.60
C GLN A 47 -8.24 -27.74 5.37
N CYS A 48 -7.86 -26.77 4.52
CA CYS A 48 -6.47 -26.35 4.39
C CYS A 48 -5.99 -25.62 5.64
N LEU A 49 -5.08 -26.25 6.36
CA LEU A 49 -4.46 -25.71 7.57
C LEU A 49 -3.31 -24.77 7.20
N SER A 50 -3.43 -23.51 7.59
CA SER A 50 -2.37 -22.50 7.48
C SER A 50 -1.51 -22.42 8.75
N ILE A 51 -1.33 -23.54 9.47
CA ILE A 51 -0.54 -23.56 10.70
C ILE A 51 0.92 -23.82 10.33
N CYS A 52 1.77 -22.84 10.59
CA CYS A 52 3.21 -23.08 10.66
C CYS A 52 3.51 -23.95 11.89
N THR A 53 4.22 -25.07 11.70
CA THR A 53 4.68 -25.98 12.77
C THR A 53 5.56 -25.26 13.80
N ASN A 54 5.85 -25.90 14.93
CA ASN A 54 6.54 -25.27 16.07
C ASN A 54 7.91 -24.62 15.74
N ASP A 55 8.59 -24.96 14.65
CA ASP A 55 9.86 -24.31 14.29
C ASP A 55 9.75 -23.38 13.06
N THR A 56 8.54 -23.19 12.55
CA THR A 56 8.27 -22.40 11.35
C THR A 56 7.39 -21.18 11.63
N GLY A 57 7.61 -20.12 10.86
CA GLY A 57 6.85 -18.87 10.99
C GLY A 57 6.66 -18.20 9.64
N VAL A 58 5.78 -17.20 9.61
CA VAL A 58 5.51 -16.41 8.41
C VAL A 58 6.42 -15.17 8.38
N PRO A 59 7.37 -15.07 7.45
CA PRO A 59 8.20 -13.88 7.30
C PRO A 59 7.38 -12.71 6.74
N ILE A 60 7.84 -11.48 6.96
CA ILE A 60 7.07 -10.27 6.57
C ILE A 60 6.97 -10.14 5.04
N ASN A 61 8.02 -10.51 4.34
CA ASN A 61 8.15 -10.38 2.89
C ASN A 61 7.60 -11.58 2.11
N ARG A 62 7.22 -12.66 2.80
CA ARG A 62 6.57 -13.82 2.18
C ARG A 62 5.50 -14.36 3.11
N LEU A 63 4.27 -14.36 2.66
CA LEU A 63 3.21 -15.08 3.36
C LEU A 63 3.35 -16.58 3.10
N THR A 64 4.48 -17.25 3.36
CA THR A 64 4.62 -18.73 3.40
C THR A 64 5.25 -19.17 4.70
N CYS A 65 4.87 -20.35 5.21
CA CYS A 65 5.56 -20.91 6.37
C CYS A 65 6.96 -21.38 5.98
N ILE A 66 7.97 -20.94 6.72
CA ILE A 66 9.36 -21.33 6.53
C ILE A 66 10.06 -21.50 7.87
N ASN A 67 11.15 -22.26 7.90
CA ASN A 67 11.98 -22.38 9.09
C ASN A 67 12.70 -21.07 9.38
N CYS A 68 12.33 -20.41 10.47
CA CYS A 68 12.84 -19.10 10.86
C CYS A 68 14.07 -19.18 11.79
N THR A 69 14.62 -20.36 12.08
CA THR A 69 15.74 -20.52 13.04
C THR A 69 17.01 -19.75 12.70
N GLU A 70 17.49 -19.82 11.45
CA GLU A 70 18.66 -19.05 11.02
C GLU A 70 18.33 -17.57 10.72
N PRO A 71 17.24 -17.25 9.99
CA PRO A 71 16.95 -15.86 9.63
C PRO A 71 16.64 -14.95 10.84
N LEU A 72 16.14 -15.51 11.94
CA LEU A 72 15.78 -14.75 13.13
C LEU A 72 16.98 -14.01 13.75
N LYS A 73 18.20 -14.55 13.64
CA LYS A 73 19.41 -13.95 14.26
C LYS A 73 19.63 -12.50 13.84
N TYR A 74 19.28 -12.16 12.60
CA TYR A 74 19.45 -10.82 12.05
C TYR A 74 18.13 -10.16 11.64
N GLY A 75 16.99 -10.86 11.78
CA GLY A 75 15.70 -10.42 11.26
C GLY A 75 15.29 -9.01 11.70
N ILE A 76 15.39 -8.69 13.00
CA ILE A 76 15.04 -7.36 13.51
C ILE A 76 16.00 -6.29 12.98
N VAL A 77 17.30 -6.56 12.96
CA VAL A 77 18.31 -5.60 12.49
C VAL A 77 18.15 -5.34 10.99
N LEU A 78 17.89 -6.39 10.20
CA LEU A 78 17.61 -6.30 8.77
C LEU A 78 16.31 -5.54 8.52
N PHE A 79 15.25 -5.80 9.29
CA PHE A 79 13.99 -5.06 9.18
C PHE A 79 14.21 -3.56 9.44
N ILE A 80 14.94 -3.20 10.51
CA ILE A 80 15.26 -1.80 10.79
C ILE A 80 16.09 -1.19 9.65
N GLY A 81 17.12 -1.90 9.19
CA GLY A 81 18.06 -1.41 8.18
C GLY A 81 17.46 -1.26 6.77
N VAL A 82 16.54 -2.14 6.38
CA VAL A 82 15.93 -2.17 5.04
C VAL A 82 14.63 -1.37 4.98
N GLU A 83 13.81 -1.40 6.02
CA GLU A 83 12.52 -0.71 6.01
C GLU A 83 12.60 0.64 6.74
N LEU A 84 12.91 0.64 8.04
CA LEU A 84 12.78 1.85 8.84
C LEU A 84 13.81 2.92 8.47
N VAL A 85 15.07 2.55 8.23
CA VAL A 85 16.13 3.51 7.90
C VAL A 85 15.85 4.20 6.56
N PRO A 86 15.56 3.51 5.44
CA PRO A 86 15.31 4.19 4.18
C PRO A 86 13.99 4.97 4.17
N VAL A 87 12.94 4.50 4.85
CA VAL A 87 11.69 5.26 5.01
C VAL A 87 11.94 6.55 5.80
N THR A 88 12.74 6.50 6.86
CA THR A 88 13.16 7.70 7.61
C THR A 88 13.94 8.66 6.72
N LEU A 89 14.90 8.14 5.96
CA LEU A 89 15.69 8.94 5.02
C LEU A 89 14.80 9.60 3.97
N MET A 90 13.82 8.87 3.42
CA MET A 90 12.87 9.41 2.46
C MET A 90 12.02 10.54 3.07
N VAL A 91 11.51 10.37 4.29
CA VAL A 91 10.77 11.42 5.01
C VAL A 91 11.65 12.66 5.21
N ILE A 92 12.90 12.47 5.64
CA ILE A 92 13.87 13.56 5.80
C ILE A 92 14.11 14.27 4.47
N LEU A 93 14.32 13.53 3.36
CA LEU A 93 14.51 14.11 2.03
C LEU A 93 13.28 14.92 1.59
N ILE A 94 12.06 14.40 1.77
CA ILE A 94 10.83 15.11 1.42
C ILE A 94 10.71 16.43 2.18
N ILE A 95 11.11 16.46 3.45
CA ILE A 95 11.07 17.67 4.28
C ILE A 95 12.17 18.66 3.90
N ILE A 96 13.42 18.19 3.77
CA ILE A 96 14.57 19.04 3.46
C ILE A 96 14.44 19.67 2.07
N PHE A 97 14.05 18.88 1.07
CA PHE A 97 13.93 19.34 -0.31
C PHE A 97 12.54 19.89 -0.67
N ASN A 98 11.59 19.86 0.27
CA ASN A 98 10.19 20.25 0.05
C ASN A 98 9.59 19.56 -1.21
N ILE A 99 9.79 18.25 -1.33
CA ILE A 99 9.34 17.47 -2.49
C ILE A 99 7.81 17.45 -2.50
N GLN A 100 7.21 17.98 -3.57
CA GLN A 100 5.76 18.02 -3.76
C GLN A 100 5.30 16.83 -4.60
N LEU A 101 4.96 15.72 -3.94
CA LEU A 101 4.44 14.54 -4.64
C LEU A 101 3.03 14.76 -5.20
N THR A 102 2.30 15.76 -4.72
CA THR A 102 0.99 16.18 -5.26
C THR A 102 1.10 16.89 -6.61
N ASN A 103 2.31 17.24 -7.08
CA ASN A 103 2.48 18.05 -8.27
C ASN A 103 2.37 17.22 -9.56
N GLY A 104 1.30 17.42 -10.32
CA GLY A 104 1.09 16.97 -11.70
C GLY A 104 1.78 15.66 -12.06
N SER A 105 2.82 15.72 -12.89
CA SER A 105 3.52 14.53 -13.39
C SER A 105 4.09 13.62 -12.30
N ILE A 106 4.51 14.16 -11.15
CA ILE A 106 5.00 13.34 -10.03
C ILE A 106 3.84 12.59 -9.38
N ASN A 107 2.67 13.23 -9.23
CA ASN A 107 1.48 12.57 -8.69
C ASN A 107 1.04 11.41 -9.58
N ALA A 108 1.04 11.58 -10.90
CA ALA A 108 0.75 10.49 -11.82
C ALA A 108 1.77 9.34 -11.72
N LEU A 109 3.06 9.64 -11.56
CA LEU A 109 4.08 8.61 -11.35
C LEU A 109 3.86 7.85 -10.04
N VAL A 110 3.59 8.56 -8.93
CA VAL A 110 3.29 7.93 -7.63
C VAL A 110 2.04 7.07 -7.72
N PHE A 111 0.97 7.57 -8.34
CA PHE A 111 -0.27 6.83 -8.56
C PHE A 111 -0.04 5.58 -9.41
N TYR A 112 0.70 5.71 -10.53
CA TYR A 112 1.10 4.60 -11.39
C TYR A 112 1.84 3.53 -10.60
N SER A 113 2.90 3.91 -9.90
CA SER A 113 3.75 2.98 -9.15
C SER A 113 2.96 2.23 -8.08
N GLN A 114 2.07 2.92 -7.37
CA GLN A 114 1.24 2.31 -6.35
C GLN A 114 0.18 1.35 -6.93
N LEU A 115 -0.44 1.68 -8.06
CA LEU A 115 -1.40 0.77 -8.72
C LEU A 115 -0.74 -0.45 -9.33
N ILE A 116 0.38 -0.25 -10.04
CA ILE A 116 1.13 -1.35 -10.64
C ILE A 116 1.67 -2.29 -9.57
N ALA A 117 2.15 -1.77 -8.43
CA ALA A 117 2.56 -2.61 -7.30
C ALA A 117 1.43 -3.55 -6.84
N ILE A 118 0.19 -3.07 -6.78
CA ILE A 118 -0.98 -3.88 -6.40
C ILE A 118 -1.18 -5.03 -7.39
N VAL A 119 -1.22 -4.76 -8.70
CA VAL A 119 -1.44 -5.80 -9.72
C VAL A 119 -0.26 -6.78 -9.80
N LEU A 120 0.98 -6.29 -9.69
CA LEU A 120 2.16 -7.16 -9.66
C LEU A 120 2.15 -8.10 -8.45
N SER A 121 1.64 -7.64 -7.30
CA SER A 121 1.53 -8.49 -6.11
C SER A 121 0.54 -9.66 -6.27
N ILE A 122 -0.43 -9.53 -7.19
CA ILE A 122 -1.47 -10.52 -7.43
C ILE A 122 -1.04 -11.55 -8.47
N ASN A 123 -0.49 -11.09 -9.61
CA ASN A 123 -0.21 -11.98 -10.74
C ASN A 123 0.92 -12.97 -10.47
N GLY A 124 1.76 -12.71 -9.45
CA GLY A 124 3.03 -13.41 -9.29
C GLY A 124 3.95 -13.12 -10.49
N LEU A 125 5.26 -13.13 -10.28
CA LEU A 125 6.22 -12.82 -11.34
C LEU A 125 6.22 -13.81 -12.52
N ASN A 126 5.57 -14.97 -12.40
CA ASN A 126 5.78 -16.12 -13.29
C ASN A 126 4.47 -16.88 -13.62
N SER A 127 3.35 -16.20 -13.91
CA SER A 127 2.32 -16.92 -14.67
C SER A 127 2.89 -17.18 -16.07
N PRO A 128 3.06 -18.45 -16.51
CA PRO A 128 3.69 -18.76 -17.78
C PRO A 128 2.72 -18.37 -18.90
N VAL A 129 2.75 -17.09 -19.28
CA VAL A 129 2.14 -16.64 -20.52
C VAL A 129 2.91 -17.36 -21.63
N LYS A 130 2.27 -18.36 -22.24
CA LYS A 130 2.83 -19.20 -23.33
C LYS A 130 3.28 -18.38 -24.55
N ASP A 131 2.94 -17.10 -24.62
CA ASP A 131 3.35 -16.19 -25.68
C ASP A 131 4.62 -15.39 -25.28
N ASN A 132 5.77 -15.86 -25.80
CA ASN A 132 7.10 -15.33 -25.51
C ASN A 132 7.24 -13.81 -25.76
N THR A 133 6.47 -13.26 -26.69
CA THR A 133 6.58 -11.86 -27.11
C THR A 133 5.91 -10.90 -26.13
N LEU A 134 4.70 -11.22 -25.68
CA LEU A 134 3.97 -10.43 -24.69
C LEU A 134 4.68 -10.51 -23.33
N HIS A 135 5.19 -11.70 -22.99
CA HIS A 135 5.93 -11.94 -21.77
C HIS A 135 7.18 -11.06 -21.67
N LEU A 136 8.01 -10.99 -22.72
CA LEU A 136 9.23 -10.17 -22.72
C LEU A 136 8.93 -8.68 -22.49
N ALA A 137 7.90 -8.15 -23.15
CA ALA A 137 7.52 -6.74 -23.00
C ALA A 137 7.06 -6.45 -21.56
N PHE A 138 6.31 -7.37 -20.95
CA PHE A 138 5.85 -7.26 -19.57
C PHE A 138 7.02 -7.33 -18.58
N THR A 139 7.95 -8.26 -18.77
CA THR A 139 9.14 -8.41 -17.93
C THR A 139 10.03 -7.15 -17.97
N ILE A 140 10.25 -6.56 -19.15
CA ILE A 140 11.02 -5.31 -19.28
C ILE A 140 10.31 -4.17 -18.55
N LEU A 141 8.99 -4.02 -18.76
CA LEU A 141 8.21 -2.97 -18.12
C LEU A 141 8.20 -3.13 -16.59
N GLN A 142 8.14 -4.36 -16.12
CA GLN A 142 8.22 -4.70 -14.70
C GLN A 142 9.57 -4.30 -14.10
N HIS A 143 10.69 -4.66 -14.73
CA HIS A 143 12.02 -4.28 -14.22
C HIS A 143 12.22 -2.76 -14.19
N LEU A 144 11.73 -2.05 -15.21
CA LEU A 144 11.81 -0.58 -15.27
C LEU A 144 10.91 0.10 -14.21
N SER A 145 9.78 -0.51 -13.86
CA SER A 145 8.81 0.04 -12.90
C SER A 145 9.03 -0.43 -11.46
N ALA A 146 9.80 -1.50 -11.22
CA ALA A 146 9.98 -2.13 -9.92
C ALA A 146 10.50 -1.16 -8.86
N ILE A 147 11.58 -0.43 -9.14
CA ILE A 147 12.21 0.48 -8.16
C ILE A 147 11.23 1.59 -7.72
N PRO A 148 10.59 2.35 -8.64
CA PRO A 148 9.54 3.29 -8.26
C PRO A 148 8.38 2.65 -7.49
N CYS A 149 7.96 1.44 -7.87
CA CYS A 149 6.89 0.70 -7.16
C CYS A 149 7.27 0.44 -5.70
N TYR A 150 8.47 -0.07 -5.45
CA TYR A 150 8.98 -0.35 -4.10
C TYR A 150 9.10 0.92 -3.25
N ILE A 151 9.72 1.97 -3.81
CA ILE A 151 9.92 3.24 -3.09
C ILE A 151 8.57 3.91 -2.78
N PHE A 152 7.69 4.04 -3.76
CA PHE A 152 6.43 4.78 -3.58
C PHE A 152 5.33 3.98 -2.86
N ASN A 153 5.47 2.67 -2.75
CA ASN A 153 4.58 1.82 -1.96
C ASN A 153 5.10 1.54 -0.54
N LEU A 154 6.26 2.09 -0.15
CA LEU A 154 6.91 1.84 1.15
C LEU A 154 7.17 0.34 1.39
N ASP A 155 7.55 -0.38 0.34
CA ASP A 155 7.89 -1.80 0.40
C ASP A 155 9.29 -1.99 -0.17
N LEU A 156 10.28 -2.04 0.72
CA LEU A 156 11.69 -2.16 0.37
C LEU A 156 12.21 -3.59 0.59
N THR A 157 11.36 -4.49 1.10
CA THR A 157 11.69 -5.89 1.31
C THR A 157 12.15 -6.63 0.05
N PRO A 158 11.71 -6.29 -1.20
CA PRO A 158 12.23 -6.92 -2.40
C PRO A 158 13.72 -6.67 -2.63
N PHE A 159 14.32 -5.64 -2.02
CA PHE A 159 15.77 -5.42 -2.07
C PHE A 159 16.57 -6.47 -1.26
N LEU A 160 15.90 -7.24 -0.39
CA LEU A 160 16.49 -8.40 0.29
C LEU A 160 16.54 -9.65 -0.61
N PHE A 161 16.13 -9.54 -1.88
CA PHE A 161 16.06 -10.64 -2.83
C PHE A 161 15.28 -11.84 -2.24
N ASN A 162 15.94 -12.99 -2.11
CA ASN A 162 15.34 -14.23 -1.64
C ASN A 162 15.47 -14.45 -0.13
N TYR A 163 16.01 -13.48 0.63
CA TYR A 163 16.17 -13.65 2.07
C TYR A 163 14.83 -13.49 2.79
N PRO A 164 14.35 -14.51 3.53
CA PRO A 164 13.11 -14.40 4.25
C PRO A 164 13.26 -13.59 5.54
N LEU A 165 12.42 -12.56 5.70
CA LEU A 165 12.50 -11.65 6.83
C LEU A 165 11.63 -12.13 8.00
N CYS A 166 12.17 -13.04 8.82
CA CYS A 166 11.51 -13.53 10.03
C CYS A 166 11.83 -12.64 11.26
N ILE A 167 10.80 -12.16 11.96
CA ILE A 167 10.97 -11.43 13.24
C ILE A 167 10.74 -12.32 14.47
N SER A 168 9.95 -13.39 14.33
CA SER A 168 9.64 -14.32 15.42
C SER A 168 9.52 -15.75 14.89
N HIS A 169 9.81 -16.75 15.73
CA HIS A 169 9.70 -18.17 15.39
C HIS A 169 8.26 -18.58 15.01
N HIS A 170 7.25 -18.03 15.67
CA HIS A 170 5.83 -18.42 15.49
C HIS A 170 4.98 -17.25 15.01
N MET A 171 5.50 -16.52 14.03
CA MET A 171 4.80 -15.35 13.51
C MET A 171 3.60 -15.79 12.68
N SER A 172 2.39 -15.40 13.12
CA SER A 172 1.16 -15.68 12.38
C SER A 172 1.02 -14.77 11.15
N PRO A 173 0.22 -15.17 10.13
CA PRO A 173 -0.09 -14.32 8.97
C PRO A 173 -0.66 -12.96 9.38
N LEU A 174 -1.55 -12.94 10.39
CA LEU A 174 -2.09 -11.70 10.95
C LEU A 174 -0.98 -10.81 11.53
N GLY A 175 -0.01 -11.41 12.22
CA GLY A 175 1.17 -10.71 12.72
C GLY A 175 1.97 -10.07 11.59
N ALA A 176 2.29 -10.82 10.53
CA ALA A 176 3.01 -10.33 9.35
C ALA A 176 2.29 -9.15 8.67
N ILE A 177 0.98 -9.28 8.44
CA ILE A 177 0.17 -8.19 7.87
C ILE A 177 0.12 -6.98 8.80
N SER A 178 0.12 -7.19 10.12
CA SER A 178 0.15 -6.09 11.10
C SER A 178 1.47 -5.31 11.08
N PHE A 179 2.61 -5.93 10.75
CA PHE A 179 3.88 -5.19 10.59
C PHE A 179 3.83 -4.22 9.41
N TRP A 180 3.16 -4.59 8.32
CA TRP A 180 2.93 -3.68 7.19
C TRP A 180 2.11 -2.45 7.56
N TYR A 181 1.23 -2.60 8.55
CA TYR A 181 0.51 -1.48 9.16
C TYR A 181 1.45 -0.53 9.92
N GLY A 182 2.40 -1.11 10.67
CA GLY A 182 3.47 -0.38 11.33
C GLY A 182 4.31 0.43 10.33
N ILE A 183 4.70 -0.18 9.21
CA ILE A 183 5.44 0.49 8.13
C ILE A 183 4.62 1.65 7.55
N GLY A 184 3.32 1.44 7.25
CA GLY A 184 2.45 2.48 6.72
C GLY A 184 2.21 3.65 7.69
N LEU A 185 2.12 3.40 9.00
CA LEU A 185 1.93 4.43 10.02
C LEU A 185 3.24 5.14 10.41
N TYR A 186 4.38 4.50 10.21
CA TYR A 186 5.68 5.01 10.66
C TYR A 186 6.03 6.41 10.12
N PRO A 187 5.89 6.72 8.82
CA PRO A 187 6.13 8.08 8.32
C PRO A 187 5.21 9.14 8.95
N LEU A 188 3.94 8.80 9.19
CA LEU A 188 2.98 9.69 9.84
C LEU A 188 3.37 9.92 11.31
N PHE A 189 3.85 8.89 11.99
CA PHE A 189 4.38 9.00 13.34
C PHE A 189 5.63 9.86 13.41
N LEU A 190 6.59 9.69 12.49
CA LEU A 190 7.76 10.56 12.37
C LEU A 190 7.36 12.03 12.16
N LEU A 191 6.33 12.28 11.34
CA LEU A 191 5.80 13.62 11.12
C LEU A 191 5.18 14.21 12.39
N LEU A 192 4.41 13.41 13.14
CA LEU A 192 3.84 13.82 14.42
C LEU A 192 4.93 14.15 15.44
N LEU A 193 5.98 13.32 15.53
CA LEU A 193 7.14 13.59 16.38
C LEU A 193 7.84 14.88 15.98
N LEU A 194 8.05 15.11 14.68
CA LEU A 194 8.66 16.34 14.18
C LEU A 194 7.79 17.57 14.49
N TYR A 195 6.48 17.48 14.32
CA TYR A 195 5.55 18.55 14.67
C TYR A 195 5.59 18.87 16.19
N GLY A 196 5.61 17.83 17.03
CA GLY A 196 5.79 17.98 18.48
C GLY A 196 7.14 18.62 18.82
N TRP A 197 8.22 18.20 18.16
CA TRP A 197 9.55 18.75 18.32
C TRP A 197 9.62 20.24 17.96
N MET A 198 9.04 20.64 16.82
CA MET A 198 8.93 22.04 16.40
C MET A 198 8.12 22.87 17.41
N THR A 199 7.00 22.33 17.90
CA THR A 199 6.18 23.02 18.91
C THR A 199 6.95 23.22 20.23
N LEU A 200 7.77 22.25 20.64
CA LEU A 200 8.63 22.38 21.82
C LEU A 200 9.77 23.40 21.58
N TYR A 201 10.31 23.44 20.37
CA TYR A 201 11.30 24.45 19.97
C TYR A 201 10.71 25.87 20.07
N ASP A 202 9.49 26.08 19.55
CA ASP A 202 8.81 27.38 19.56
C ASP A 202 8.44 27.83 21.00
N LYS A 203 8.14 26.89 21.89
CA LYS A 203 7.92 27.16 23.32
C LYS A 203 9.21 27.46 24.09
N GLY A 204 10.38 27.36 23.46
CA GLY A 204 11.66 27.73 24.07
C GLY A 204 12.22 26.71 25.07
N PHE A 205 11.87 25.42 24.95
CA PHE A 205 12.44 24.39 25.82
C PHE A 205 13.97 24.28 25.62
N LYS A 206 14.75 24.58 26.66
CA LYS A 206 16.22 24.76 26.57
C LYS A 206 16.96 23.61 25.87
N CYS A 207 16.63 22.36 26.21
CA CYS A 207 17.28 21.17 25.61
C CYS A 207 16.99 21.07 24.10
N VAL A 208 15.72 21.21 23.71
CA VAL A 208 15.28 21.15 22.31
C VAL A 208 15.90 22.30 21.51
N VAL A 209 15.91 23.52 22.05
CA VAL A 209 16.51 24.70 21.40
C VAL A 209 18.01 24.49 21.22
N PHE A 210 18.72 23.97 22.23
CA PHE A 210 20.16 23.74 22.14
C PHE A 210 20.52 22.76 21.01
N ILE A 211 19.81 21.63 20.93
CA ILE A 211 20.03 20.62 19.90
C ILE A 211 19.63 21.15 18.51
N THR A 212 18.48 21.82 18.40
CA THR A 212 17.90 22.19 17.09
C THR A 212 18.54 23.42 16.46
N ARG A 213 19.04 24.37 17.25
CA ARG A 213 19.62 25.63 16.74
C ARG A 213 20.75 25.47 15.72
N PRO A 214 21.75 24.57 15.88
CA PRO A 214 22.76 24.36 14.84
C PRO A 214 22.16 23.80 13.55
N PHE A 215 21.24 22.83 13.65
CA PHE A 215 20.56 22.27 12.48
C PHE A 215 19.70 23.30 11.76
N HIS A 216 18.91 24.09 12.50
CA HIS A 216 18.09 25.16 11.93
C HIS A 216 18.94 26.19 11.18
N ARG A 217 20.11 26.58 11.73
CA ARG A 217 21.04 27.49 11.03
C ARG A 217 21.60 26.88 9.75
N CYS A 218 21.98 25.60 9.79
CA CYS A 218 22.46 24.88 8.61
C CYS A 218 21.38 24.78 7.53
N MET A 219 20.17 24.38 7.93
CA MET A 219 19.00 24.24 7.05
C MET A 219 18.57 25.58 6.44
N ALA A 220 18.51 26.65 7.22
CA ALA A 220 18.20 27.98 6.71
C ALA A 220 19.23 28.44 5.67
N ARG A 221 20.51 28.16 5.90
CA ARG A 221 21.57 28.46 4.93
C ARG A 221 21.42 27.61 3.67
N PHE A 222 21.17 26.32 3.81
CA PHE A 222 20.93 25.40 2.70
C PHE A 222 19.74 25.84 1.84
N TRP A 223 18.60 26.18 2.45
CA TRP A 223 17.43 26.69 1.74
C TRP A 223 17.68 28.02 1.06
N SER A 224 18.43 28.93 1.69
CA SER A 224 18.82 30.20 1.05
C SER A 224 19.74 30.00 -0.16
N MET A 225 20.58 28.97 -0.14
CA MET A 225 21.50 28.65 -1.25
C MET A 225 20.79 27.96 -2.40
N THR A 226 19.84 27.06 -2.10
CA THR A 226 19.10 26.29 -3.10
C THR A 226 17.87 27.03 -3.63
N GLY A 227 17.44 28.11 -2.96
CA GLY A 227 16.22 28.85 -3.31
C GLY A 227 14.94 28.07 -3.00
N ILE A 228 15.01 27.04 -2.16
CA ILE A 228 13.85 26.23 -1.77
C ILE A 228 13.10 26.94 -0.63
N GLU A 229 11.82 27.25 -0.86
CA GLU A 229 10.94 27.74 0.21
C GLU A 229 10.48 26.56 1.06
N PRO A 230 10.76 26.52 2.38
CA PRO A 230 10.32 25.43 3.23
C PRO A 230 8.81 25.49 3.43
N SER A 231 8.12 24.37 3.21
CA SER A 231 6.69 24.26 3.49
C SER A 231 6.38 22.93 4.14
N PHE A 232 6.07 22.98 5.43
CA PHE A 232 5.70 21.79 6.19
C PHE A 232 4.43 21.14 5.64
N THR A 233 3.45 21.93 5.18
CA THR A 233 2.17 21.40 4.67
C THR A 233 2.33 20.64 3.37
N HIS A 234 3.27 21.03 2.50
CA HIS A 234 3.63 20.27 1.30
C HIS A 234 4.27 18.92 1.63
N SER A 235 5.15 18.87 2.64
CA SER A 235 5.72 17.61 3.13
C SER A 235 4.65 16.70 3.75
N ILE A 236 3.71 17.25 4.55
CA ILE A 236 2.59 16.48 5.12
C ILE A 236 1.78 15.81 4.01
N ALA A 237 1.35 16.59 3.00
CA ALA A 237 0.52 16.06 1.93
C ALA A 237 1.25 14.95 1.14
N SER A 238 2.54 15.15 0.88
CA SER A 238 3.37 14.18 0.15
C SER A 238 3.56 12.88 0.92
N ILE A 239 3.93 12.96 2.21
CA ILE A 239 4.06 11.78 3.09
C ILE A 239 2.72 11.06 3.21
N TYR A 240 1.63 11.80 3.34
CA TYR A 240 0.29 11.21 3.39
C TYR A 240 -0.06 10.41 2.13
N ILE A 241 0.21 10.92 0.92
CA ILE A 241 -0.05 10.19 -0.34
C ILE A 241 0.75 8.89 -0.41
N LEU A 242 1.99 8.89 0.08
CA LEU A 242 2.83 7.70 0.14
C LEU A 242 2.22 6.64 1.07
N CYS A 243 1.79 7.06 2.27
CA CYS A 243 1.21 6.14 3.25
C CYS A 243 -0.19 5.65 2.86
N PHE A 244 -0.93 6.45 2.09
CA PHE A 244 -2.35 6.21 1.79
C PHE A 244 -2.63 4.81 1.26
N THR A 245 -1.92 4.41 0.19
CA THR A 245 -2.17 3.14 -0.50
C THR A 245 -1.80 1.96 0.40
N GLN A 246 -0.66 2.04 1.09
CA GLN A 246 -0.20 0.99 1.99
C GLN A 246 -1.15 0.80 3.18
N LEU A 247 -1.61 1.89 3.80
CA LEU A 247 -2.57 1.83 4.92
C LEU A 247 -3.93 1.31 4.47
N ALA A 248 -4.43 1.74 3.31
CA ALA A 248 -5.69 1.24 2.78
C ALA A 248 -5.60 -0.25 2.40
N ALA A 249 -4.55 -0.65 1.68
CA ALA A 249 -4.34 -2.03 1.26
C ALA A 249 -4.22 -2.99 2.46
N THR A 250 -3.40 -2.64 3.46
CA THR A 250 -3.26 -3.44 4.67
C THR A 250 -4.56 -3.52 5.46
N SER A 251 -5.32 -2.43 5.57
CA SER A 251 -6.62 -2.44 6.23
C SER A 251 -7.62 -3.37 5.54
N PHE A 252 -7.72 -3.31 4.21
CA PHE A 252 -8.62 -4.20 3.47
C PHE A 252 -8.16 -5.66 3.48
N LYS A 253 -6.84 -5.92 3.49
CA LYS A 253 -6.29 -7.27 3.69
C LYS A 253 -6.67 -7.83 5.06
N ILE A 254 -6.58 -7.05 6.14
CA ILE A 254 -7.04 -7.48 7.48
C ILE A 254 -8.55 -7.75 7.49
N LEU A 255 -9.34 -6.96 6.76
CA LEU A 255 -10.80 -7.13 6.66
C LEU A 255 -11.23 -8.19 5.63
N SER A 256 -10.29 -8.91 5.02
CA SER A 256 -10.62 -9.96 4.07
C SER A 256 -11.12 -11.22 4.79
N PHE A 257 -12.18 -11.80 4.27
CA PHE A 257 -12.82 -12.98 4.87
C PHE A 257 -12.89 -14.11 3.85
N ASN A 258 -12.86 -15.34 4.35
CA ASN A 258 -13.18 -16.52 3.56
C ASN A 258 -14.51 -17.11 4.04
N ILE A 259 -15.37 -17.54 3.12
CA ILE A 259 -16.60 -18.26 3.44
C ILE A 259 -16.34 -19.74 3.17
N LEU A 260 -16.32 -20.56 4.22
CA LEU A 260 -16.23 -22.01 4.10
C LEU A 260 -17.62 -22.66 4.01
N ASP A 261 -17.68 -23.87 3.44
CA ASP A 261 -18.92 -24.60 3.09
C ASP A 261 -19.92 -24.77 4.24
N ASN A 262 -19.49 -24.65 5.50
CA ASN A 262 -20.34 -24.78 6.69
C ASN A 262 -20.84 -23.45 7.28
N ASN A 263 -20.89 -22.36 6.50
CA ASN A 263 -21.20 -20.98 6.95
C ASN A 263 -20.22 -20.40 7.99
N ASN A 264 -19.10 -21.06 8.24
CA ASN A 264 -18.04 -20.50 9.08
C ASN A 264 -17.26 -19.48 8.26
N VAL A 265 -17.21 -18.25 8.77
CA VAL A 265 -16.43 -17.16 8.18
C VAL A 265 -15.10 -17.08 8.91
N THR A 266 -14.02 -17.33 8.22
CA THR A 266 -12.66 -17.26 8.78
C THR A 266 -11.90 -16.09 8.19
N PHE A 267 -10.82 -15.69 8.84
CA PHE A 267 -9.86 -14.77 8.24
C PHE A 267 -9.25 -15.40 6.99
N TYR A 268 -9.15 -14.62 5.92
CA TYR A 268 -8.69 -15.15 4.63
C TYR A 268 -7.27 -15.68 4.66
N TYR A 269 -6.37 -15.00 5.37
CA TYR A 269 -4.95 -15.38 5.41
C TYR A 269 -4.63 -16.37 6.55
N ASP A 270 -5.59 -16.71 7.43
CA ASP A 270 -5.43 -17.70 8.50
C ASP A 270 -6.78 -18.36 8.83
N THR A 271 -6.95 -19.61 8.37
CA THR A 271 -8.17 -20.40 8.56
C THR A 271 -8.44 -20.77 10.02
N ASN A 272 -7.44 -20.69 10.90
CA ASN A 272 -7.60 -21.00 12.33
C ASN A 272 -8.17 -19.84 13.13
N GLN A 273 -8.25 -18.65 12.53
CA GLN A 273 -8.79 -17.48 13.16
C GLN A 273 -10.20 -17.22 12.64
N GLU A 274 -11.18 -17.37 13.54
CA GLU A 274 -12.56 -16.97 13.27
C GLU A 274 -12.62 -15.48 12.94
N TYR A 275 -13.39 -15.13 11.91
CA TYR A 275 -13.48 -13.77 11.42
C TYR A 275 -14.04 -12.84 12.51
N PHE A 276 -13.35 -11.73 12.73
CA PHE A 276 -13.69 -10.73 13.75
C PHE A 276 -13.70 -11.24 15.21
N GLN A 277 -13.05 -12.35 15.51
CA GLN A 277 -12.90 -12.84 16.88
C GLN A 277 -11.46 -12.73 17.41
N GLY A 278 -11.30 -12.76 18.74
CA GLY A 278 -9.99 -12.72 19.41
C GLY A 278 -9.09 -11.58 18.93
N TRP A 279 -7.85 -11.93 18.55
CA TRP A 279 -6.85 -10.98 18.03
C TRP A 279 -7.23 -10.38 16.68
N HIS A 280 -7.89 -11.15 15.82
CA HIS A 280 -8.38 -10.65 14.54
C HIS A 280 -9.44 -9.57 14.72
N GLY A 281 -10.36 -9.73 15.69
CA GLY A 281 -11.35 -8.70 16.02
C GLY A 281 -10.71 -7.36 16.42
N PHE A 282 -9.65 -7.39 17.22
CA PHE A 282 -8.89 -6.20 17.59
C PHE A 282 -8.19 -5.55 16.39
N ALA A 283 -7.51 -6.34 15.56
CA ALA A 283 -6.88 -5.86 14.34
C ALA A 283 -7.89 -5.27 13.34
N GLY A 284 -9.04 -5.93 13.15
CA GLY A 284 -10.15 -5.46 12.32
C GLY A 284 -10.76 -4.15 12.80
N PHE A 285 -10.89 -3.96 14.11
CA PHE A 285 -11.34 -2.68 14.69
C PHE A 285 -10.35 -1.55 14.40
N ILE A 286 -9.04 -1.80 14.54
CA ILE A 286 -8.00 -0.83 14.19
C ILE A 286 -8.03 -0.50 12.70
N ALA A 287 -8.17 -1.51 11.83
CA ALA A 287 -8.29 -1.34 10.39
C ALA A 287 -9.50 -0.47 10.02
N PHE A 288 -10.64 -0.67 10.67
CA PHE A 288 -11.83 0.16 10.48
C PHE A 288 -11.59 1.62 10.89
N ILE A 289 -10.93 1.87 12.03
CA ILE A 289 -10.58 3.23 12.47
C ILE A 289 -9.69 3.94 11.44
N VAL A 290 -8.64 3.28 10.95
CA VAL A 290 -7.75 3.89 9.97
C VAL A 290 -8.43 4.09 8.62
N LEU A 291 -9.23 3.13 8.14
CA LEU A 291 -10.03 3.34 6.94
C LEU A 291 -10.95 4.53 7.10
N LEU A 292 -11.65 4.66 8.23
CA LEU A 292 -12.57 5.76 8.45
C LEU A 292 -11.84 7.11 8.54
N PHE A 293 -10.86 7.23 9.43
CA PHE A 293 -10.25 8.52 9.79
C PHE A 293 -9.06 8.93 8.91
N LEU A 294 -8.27 7.97 8.43
CA LEU A 294 -7.08 8.26 7.63
C LEU A 294 -7.29 8.07 6.13
N ILE A 295 -8.34 7.36 5.69
CA ILE A 295 -8.54 7.07 4.25
C ILE A 295 -9.83 7.71 3.73
N VAL A 296 -10.99 7.31 4.24
CA VAL A 296 -12.31 7.74 3.74
C VAL A 296 -12.57 9.20 4.06
N LEU A 297 -12.46 9.62 5.32
CA LEU A 297 -12.78 11.00 5.72
C LEU A 297 -11.90 12.04 4.99
N PRO A 298 -10.56 11.89 4.91
CA PRO A 298 -9.74 12.82 4.15
C PRO A 298 -10.05 12.81 2.64
N THR A 299 -10.37 11.64 2.07
CA THR A 299 -10.76 11.53 0.66
C THR A 299 -12.06 12.28 0.38
N LEU A 300 -13.08 12.08 1.21
CA LEU A 300 -14.34 12.81 1.11
C LEU A 300 -14.14 14.31 1.33
N TYR A 301 -13.28 14.68 2.28
CA TYR A 301 -12.90 16.09 2.50
C TYR A 301 -12.31 16.71 1.24
N ILE A 302 -11.31 16.07 0.61
CA ILE A 302 -10.64 16.58 -0.60
C ILE A 302 -11.62 16.61 -1.79
N LEU A 303 -12.43 15.56 -1.96
CA LEU A 303 -13.42 15.45 -3.03
C LEU A 303 -14.46 16.57 -2.95
N PHE A 304 -14.97 16.84 -1.74
CA PHE A 304 -16.02 17.83 -1.53
C PHE A 304 -15.51 19.24 -1.20
N TYR A 305 -14.19 19.43 -1.01
CA TYR A 305 -13.58 20.71 -0.59
C TYR A 305 -14.01 21.91 -1.43
N ARG A 306 -14.26 21.69 -2.72
CA ARG A 306 -14.69 22.72 -3.66
C ARG A 306 -16.11 23.24 -3.39
N PHE A 307 -17.02 22.40 -2.90
CA PHE A 307 -18.43 22.75 -2.86
C PHE A 307 -18.75 23.68 -1.69
N LYS A 308 -19.43 24.80 -1.98
CA LYS A 308 -19.81 25.81 -0.97
C LYS A 308 -20.65 25.23 0.17
N TRP A 309 -21.53 24.26 -0.13
CA TRP A 309 -22.37 23.63 0.90
C TRP A 309 -21.53 22.82 1.90
N PHE A 310 -20.48 22.16 1.42
CA PHE A 310 -19.56 21.40 2.27
C PHE A 310 -18.70 22.33 3.14
N GLN A 311 -18.24 23.45 2.58
CA GLN A 311 -17.55 24.48 3.36
C GLN A 311 -18.43 25.06 4.47
N LYS A 312 -19.72 25.34 4.20
CA LYS A 312 -20.68 25.76 5.22
C LYS A 312 -20.90 24.70 6.31
N LEU A 313 -20.89 23.42 5.94
CA LEU A 313 -21.01 22.32 6.90
C LEU A 313 -19.76 22.24 7.81
N LEU A 314 -18.56 22.39 7.24
CA LEU A 314 -17.32 22.45 8.02
C LEU A 314 -17.25 23.68 8.94
N ASP A 315 -17.77 24.81 8.49
CA ASP A 315 -17.93 26.02 9.32
C ASP A 315 -18.88 25.75 10.51
N CYS A 316 -20.03 25.11 10.24
CA CYS A 316 -21.01 24.75 11.27
C CYS A 316 -20.43 23.79 12.33
N LEU A 317 -19.65 22.80 11.89
CA LEU A 317 -18.97 21.84 12.77
C LEU A 317 -17.70 22.40 13.44
N HIS A 318 -17.32 23.66 13.18
CA HIS A 318 -16.08 24.27 13.67
C HIS A 318 -14.80 23.50 13.29
N LEU A 319 -14.85 22.73 12.20
CA LEU A 319 -13.75 21.92 11.71
C LEU A 319 -12.83 22.69 10.75
N ARG A 320 -13.24 23.89 10.30
CA ARG A 320 -12.46 24.74 9.41
C ARG A 320 -11.30 25.43 10.12
N LYS A 321 -10.25 24.66 10.42
CA LYS A 321 -8.97 25.17 10.93
C LYS A 321 -8.04 25.56 9.78
N GLN A 322 -7.16 26.53 10.01
CA GLN A 322 -6.18 27.00 9.02
C GLN A 322 -5.32 25.86 8.44
N LEU A 323 -4.94 24.89 9.27
CA LEU A 323 -4.18 23.72 8.85
C LEU A 323 -4.95 22.87 7.84
N LEU A 324 -6.24 22.64 8.07
CA LEU A 324 -7.10 21.84 7.20
C LEU A 324 -7.32 22.53 5.84
N ILE A 325 -7.53 23.85 5.85
CA ILE A 325 -7.61 24.68 4.63
C ILE A 325 -6.29 24.57 3.85
N SER A 326 -5.16 24.81 4.52
CA SER A 326 -3.85 24.76 3.87
C SER A 326 -3.56 23.38 3.27
N LEU A 327 -3.89 22.31 4.00
CA LEU A 327 -3.75 20.94 3.50
C LEU A 327 -4.63 20.71 2.26
N GLY A 328 -5.90 21.14 2.30
CA GLY A 328 -6.83 21.05 1.16
C GLY A 328 -6.33 21.82 -0.06
N ASP A 329 -5.76 23.01 0.14
CA ASP A 329 -5.18 23.81 -0.93
C ASP A 329 -3.90 23.18 -1.51
N VAL A 330 -3.11 22.45 -0.71
CA VAL A 330 -1.93 21.71 -1.21
C VAL A 330 -2.34 20.53 -2.09
N PHE A 331 -3.33 19.73 -1.67
CA PHE A 331 -3.82 18.59 -2.44
C PHE A 331 -4.50 19.02 -3.74
N THR A 332 -5.29 20.09 -3.68
CA THR A 332 -6.14 20.51 -4.80
C THR A 332 -5.52 21.62 -5.65
N GLY A 333 -4.41 22.22 -5.19
CA GLY A 333 -3.73 23.36 -5.80
C GLY A 333 -3.38 23.20 -7.28
N PRO A 334 -2.79 22.06 -7.72
CA PRO A 334 -2.47 21.82 -9.12
C PRO A 334 -3.67 21.91 -10.07
N TYR A 335 -4.88 21.69 -9.56
CA TYR A 335 -6.13 21.64 -10.30
C TYR A 335 -6.97 22.92 -10.21
N LYS A 336 -6.50 23.95 -9.48
CA LYS A 336 -7.28 25.16 -9.18
C LYS A 336 -7.69 25.96 -10.43
N ASN A 337 -6.84 26.01 -11.44
CA ASN A 337 -7.03 26.93 -12.57
C ASN A 337 -7.30 26.25 -13.92
N GLY A 338 -7.26 24.92 -14.04
CA GLY A 338 -7.42 24.24 -15.35
C GLY A 338 -6.42 24.72 -16.42
N THR A 339 -6.41 24.10 -17.60
CA THR A 339 -5.70 24.68 -18.75
C THR A 339 -6.29 26.06 -19.08
N GLU A 340 -5.45 27.04 -19.39
CA GLU A 340 -5.88 28.38 -19.86
C GLU A 340 -6.80 29.15 -18.89
N ASN A 341 -6.72 28.89 -17.58
CA ASN A 341 -7.55 29.55 -16.55
C ASN A 341 -9.07 29.34 -16.75
N THR A 342 -9.46 28.18 -17.30
CA THR A 342 -10.84 27.85 -17.66
C THR A 342 -11.74 27.63 -16.44
N TYR A 343 -11.53 26.51 -15.74
CA TYR A 343 -12.42 26.05 -14.68
C TYR A 343 -11.63 25.43 -13.52
N ASP A 344 -12.20 25.57 -12.32
CA ASP A 344 -11.66 24.97 -11.11
C ASP A 344 -11.96 23.47 -11.09
N TYR A 345 -10.94 22.61 -11.14
CA TYR A 345 -11.07 21.15 -11.13
C TYR A 345 -10.55 20.52 -9.83
N ARG A 346 -10.58 21.25 -8.70
CA ARG A 346 -10.07 20.78 -7.39
C ARG A 346 -10.60 19.41 -6.94
N PHE A 347 -11.79 19.00 -7.38
CA PHE A 347 -12.36 17.68 -7.08
C PHE A 347 -11.57 16.51 -7.68
N MET A 348 -10.74 16.75 -8.72
CA MET A 348 -9.93 15.71 -9.37
C MET A 348 -8.96 15.04 -8.39
N ALA A 349 -8.37 15.79 -7.46
CA ALA A 349 -7.52 15.22 -6.42
C ALA A 349 -8.27 14.16 -5.59
N GLY A 350 -9.54 14.42 -5.26
CA GLY A 350 -10.40 13.49 -4.54
C GLY A 350 -10.79 12.29 -5.40
N LEU A 351 -10.99 12.46 -6.71
CA LEU A 351 -11.29 11.35 -7.63
C LEU A 351 -10.13 10.36 -7.73
N TYR A 352 -8.87 10.82 -7.72
CA TYR A 352 -7.72 9.94 -7.68
C TYR A 352 -7.70 9.08 -6.42
N LEU A 353 -7.90 9.70 -5.25
CA LEU A 353 -7.96 8.97 -3.98
C LEU A 353 -9.16 8.00 -3.93
N LEU A 354 -10.31 8.42 -4.46
CA LEU A 354 -11.50 7.57 -4.55
C LEU A 354 -11.27 6.36 -5.45
N ALA A 355 -10.64 6.55 -6.62
CA ALA A 355 -10.29 5.45 -7.52
C ALA A 355 -9.40 4.41 -6.83
N ARG A 356 -8.42 4.85 -6.03
CA ARG A 356 -7.60 3.94 -5.22
C ARG A 356 -8.44 3.13 -4.23
N ILE A 357 -9.38 3.77 -3.54
CA ILE A 357 -10.28 3.05 -2.61
C ILE A 357 -11.13 2.01 -3.35
N ILE A 358 -11.67 2.33 -4.52
CA ILE A 358 -12.50 1.42 -5.33
C ILE A 358 -11.69 0.20 -5.81
N ILE A 359 -10.41 0.38 -6.15
CA ILE A 359 -9.52 -0.73 -6.53
C ILE A 359 -9.16 -1.56 -5.29
N LEU A 360 -8.81 -0.92 -4.18
CA LEU A 360 -8.33 -1.59 -2.98
C LEU A 360 -9.44 -2.30 -2.18
N ILE A 361 -10.69 -1.82 -2.21
CA ILE A 361 -11.80 -2.49 -1.52
C ILE A 361 -12.06 -3.91 -2.06
N GLN A 362 -11.62 -4.20 -3.29
CA GLN A 362 -11.72 -5.53 -3.87
C GLN A 362 -10.92 -6.58 -3.08
N PHE A 363 -9.90 -6.18 -2.30
CA PHE A 363 -9.18 -7.09 -1.40
C PHE A 363 -10.07 -7.73 -0.33
N ILE A 364 -11.22 -7.14 0.00
CA ILE A 364 -12.20 -7.76 0.91
C ILE A 364 -12.74 -9.05 0.31
N MET A 365 -12.93 -9.08 -1.02
CA MET A 365 -13.50 -10.22 -1.75
C MET A 365 -12.40 -11.26 -2.03
N SER A 366 -12.02 -11.99 -0.97
CA SER A 366 -11.05 -13.08 -0.94
C SER A 366 -10.85 -13.86 -2.26
N TYR A 367 -11.85 -14.59 -2.76
CA TYR A 367 -11.65 -15.42 -3.95
C TYR A 367 -11.58 -14.60 -5.23
N PHE A 368 -12.39 -13.54 -5.32
CA PHE A 368 -12.58 -12.79 -6.56
C PHE A 368 -11.57 -11.66 -6.76
N PHE A 369 -10.79 -11.27 -5.74
CA PHE A 369 -9.89 -10.11 -5.87
C PHE A 369 -8.86 -10.29 -7.00
N VAL A 370 -8.45 -11.52 -7.28
CA VAL A 370 -7.48 -11.84 -8.35
C VAL A 370 -8.00 -11.32 -9.70
N TYR A 371 -9.31 -11.43 -9.96
CA TYR A 371 -9.95 -10.90 -11.16
C TYR A 371 -10.41 -9.45 -10.98
N CYS A 372 -11.05 -9.16 -9.84
CA CYS A 372 -11.69 -7.88 -9.61
C CYS A 372 -10.70 -6.72 -9.53
N ILE A 373 -9.49 -6.94 -9.01
CA ILE A 373 -8.48 -5.86 -8.89
C ILE A 373 -7.97 -5.43 -10.28
N PRO A 374 -7.44 -6.31 -11.14
CA PRO A 374 -7.03 -5.93 -12.51
C PRO A 374 -8.17 -5.29 -13.33
N ILE A 375 -9.40 -5.81 -13.22
CA ILE A 375 -10.57 -5.28 -13.91
C ILE A 375 -10.92 -3.87 -13.38
N SER A 376 -11.00 -3.71 -12.06
CA SER A 376 -11.28 -2.42 -11.42
C SER A 376 -10.18 -1.40 -11.74
N GLN A 377 -8.91 -1.81 -11.72
CA GLN A 377 -7.80 -0.97 -12.13
C GLN A 377 -7.94 -0.52 -13.58
N ALA A 378 -8.23 -1.45 -14.50
CA ALA A 378 -8.39 -1.13 -15.91
C ALA A 378 -9.50 -0.09 -16.10
N PHE A 379 -10.67 -0.35 -15.51
CA PHE A 379 -11.84 0.50 -15.64
C PHE A 379 -11.64 1.88 -14.99
N CYS A 380 -11.18 1.95 -13.74
CA CYS A 380 -10.95 3.21 -13.04
C CYS A 380 -9.87 4.05 -13.74
N SER A 381 -8.77 3.43 -14.19
CA SER A 381 -7.70 4.14 -14.89
C SER A 381 -8.15 4.65 -16.26
N PHE A 382 -8.95 3.87 -16.99
CA PHE A 382 -9.56 4.31 -18.25
C PHE A 382 -10.50 5.51 -18.05
N LEU A 383 -11.38 5.44 -17.05
CA LEU A 383 -12.28 6.56 -16.73
C LEU A 383 -11.51 7.82 -16.35
N LEU A 384 -10.44 7.71 -15.56
CA LEU A 384 -9.56 8.83 -15.24
C LEU A 384 -8.86 9.37 -16.50
N ALA A 385 -8.38 8.51 -17.39
CA ALA A 385 -7.76 8.92 -18.65
C ALA A 385 -8.72 9.71 -19.55
N VAL A 386 -9.96 9.23 -19.72
CA VAL A 386 -11.02 9.93 -20.45
C VAL A 386 -11.34 11.28 -19.80
N THR A 387 -11.46 11.30 -18.47
CA THR A 387 -11.69 12.51 -17.68
C THR A 387 -10.56 13.54 -17.89
N LEU A 388 -9.30 13.11 -17.92
CA LEU A 388 -8.14 13.97 -18.16
C LEU A 388 -8.13 14.58 -19.57
N ILE A 389 -8.47 13.81 -20.61
CA ILE A 389 -8.57 14.31 -21.99
C ILE A 389 -9.65 15.39 -22.10
N ILE A 390 -10.83 15.13 -21.51
CA ILE A 390 -11.99 16.00 -21.64
C ILE A 390 -11.81 17.28 -20.82
N PHE A 391 -11.45 17.15 -19.54
CA PHE A 391 -11.46 18.29 -18.61
C PHE A 391 -10.13 19.04 -18.54
N ARG A 392 -9.01 18.42 -18.89
CA ARG A 392 -7.66 19.03 -18.86
C ARG A 392 -7.40 19.83 -17.57
N PRO A 393 -7.44 19.17 -16.40
CA PRO A 393 -7.53 19.86 -15.13
C PRO A 393 -6.24 20.57 -14.69
N PHE A 394 -5.09 20.30 -15.33
CA PHE A 394 -3.83 21.00 -15.04
C PHE A 394 -3.65 22.27 -15.86
N ARG A 395 -2.98 23.26 -15.26
CA ARG A 395 -2.63 24.52 -15.94
C ARG A 395 -1.74 24.33 -17.17
N ARG A 396 -0.78 23.41 -17.10
CA ARG A 396 0.15 23.13 -18.22
C ARG A 396 -0.31 21.87 -18.94
N ASN A 397 -0.47 21.97 -20.26
CA ASN A 397 -0.88 20.85 -21.10
C ASN A 397 0.06 19.63 -21.02
N ILE A 398 1.35 19.84 -20.76
CA ILE A 398 2.30 18.74 -20.60
C ILE A 398 1.93 17.82 -19.42
N HIS A 399 1.39 18.36 -18.32
CA HIS A 399 0.95 17.54 -17.19
C HIS A 399 -0.31 16.75 -17.56
N ASN A 400 -1.31 17.38 -18.19
CA ASN A 400 -2.50 16.68 -18.67
C ASN A 400 -2.15 15.52 -19.61
N PHE A 401 -1.24 15.76 -20.56
CA PHE A 401 -0.81 14.76 -21.53
C PHE A 401 -0.06 13.59 -20.86
N PHE A 402 0.89 13.90 -19.97
CA PHE A 402 1.67 12.88 -19.27
C PHE A 402 0.80 12.03 -18.35
N GLU A 403 -0.10 12.66 -17.57
CA GLU A 403 -1.04 11.92 -16.73
C GLU A 403 -1.97 11.04 -17.57
N PHE A 404 -2.50 11.56 -18.69
CA PHE A 404 -3.34 10.78 -19.59
C PHE A 404 -2.60 9.53 -20.11
N LEU A 405 -1.37 9.72 -20.62
CA LEU A 405 -0.57 8.62 -21.16
C LEU A 405 -0.31 7.55 -20.11
N ILE A 406 0.06 7.96 -18.89
CA ILE A 406 0.27 7.04 -17.77
C ILE A 406 -1.02 6.28 -17.45
N MET A 407 -2.15 6.96 -17.26
CA MET A 407 -3.43 6.30 -16.90
C MET A 407 -3.89 5.34 -18.00
N PHE A 408 -3.66 5.69 -19.26
CA PHE A 408 -3.94 4.82 -20.40
C PHE A 408 -3.07 3.55 -20.38
N VAL A 409 -1.77 3.68 -20.09
CA VAL A 409 -0.87 2.53 -19.94
C VAL A 409 -1.27 1.64 -18.77
N VAL A 410 -1.61 2.22 -17.60
CA VAL A 410 -2.11 1.45 -16.43
C VAL A 410 -3.37 0.68 -16.79
N SER A 411 -4.27 1.32 -17.55
CA SER A 411 -5.49 0.67 -18.04
C SER A 411 -5.17 -0.53 -18.93
N GLY A 412 -4.22 -0.38 -19.85
CA GLY A 412 -3.78 -1.46 -20.72
C GLY A 412 -3.17 -2.63 -19.94
N ILE A 413 -2.32 -2.35 -18.95
CA ILE A 413 -1.73 -3.37 -18.07
C ILE A 413 -2.79 -4.11 -17.28
N GLY A 414 -3.77 -3.40 -16.71
CA GLY A 414 -4.89 -4.01 -15.99
C GLY A 414 -5.73 -4.93 -16.88
N TYR A 415 -6.01 -4.49 -18.12
CA TYR A 415 -6.74 -5.28 -19.10
C TYR A 415 -5.99 -6.56 -19.51
N VAL A 416 -4.70 -6.43 -19.86
CA VAL A 416 -3.86 -7.58 -20.22
C VAL A 416 -3.73 -8.56 -19.05
N SER A 417 -3.55 -8.05 -17.83
CA SER A 417 -3.52 -8.88 -16.62
C SER A 417 -4.83 -9.66 -16.45
N SER A 418 -5.98 -8.97 -16.58
CA SER A 418 -7.31 -9.61 -16.49
C SER A 418 -7.48 -10.72 -17.53
N LEU A 419 -7.07 -10.47 -18.77
CA LEU A 419 -7.14 -11.44 -19.86
C LEU A 419 -6.20 -12.62 -19.63
N SER A 420 -4.98 -12.37 -19.15
CA SER A 420 -4.00 -13.43 -18.87
C SER A 420 -4.47 -14.36 -17.76
N ILE A 421 -5.15 -13.82 -16.75
CA ILE A 421 -5.76 -14.64 -15.70
C ILE A 421 -6.88 -15.45 -16.34
N LEU A 422 -7.83 -14.83 -17.05
CA LEU A 422 -8.97 -15.54 -17.66
C LEU A 422 -8.53 -16.71 -18.56
N LEU A 423 -7.54 -16.50 -19.43
CA LEU A 423 -7.03 -17.52 -20.37
C LEU A 423 -6.26 -18.67 -19.69
N HIS A 424 -5.86 -18.55 -18.43
CA HIS A 424 -5.20 -19.64 -17.72
C HIS A 424 -6.19 -20.68 -17.18
N TRP A 425 -7.48 -20.33 -17.11
CA TRP A 425 -8.55 -21.16 -16.55
C TRP A 425 -9.38 -21.91 -17.60
N ASP A 426 -9.23 -21.56 -18.87
CA ASP A 426 -9.79 -22.26 -20.03
C ASP A 426 -8.77 -23.26 -20.60
#